data_AF-A0A0C6ERP7-F1
#
_entry.id   AF-A0A0C6ERP7-F1
#
_cell.length_a   1.000
_cell.length_b   1.000
_cell.length_c   1.000
_cell.angle_alpha   90.00
_cell.angle_beta   90.00
_cell.angle_gamma   90.00
#
_symmetry.space_group_name_H-M   'P 1'
#
loop_
_entity.id
_entity.type
_entity.pdbx_description
1 polymer ?
#
loop_
_entity_poly.entity_id
_entity_poly.type
_entity_poly.pdbx_seq_one_letter_code
_entity_poly.pdbx_strand_id
1 'polypeptide(L)' 'MSQSNPFIRPDKDYGAVSADDRLRALESFDLEQCRAALSVPGLQKTVEKKLHSRIRQLNKEAR' A
#
# COMPACT_ATOMS: atom_id res chain seq x y z
N MET A 1 27.58 2.70 -6.51
CA MET A 1 26.12 2.95 -6.38
C MET A 1 25.63 2.16 -5.18
N SER A 2 25.51 2.79 -4.02
CA SER A 2 25.21 2.07 -2.78
C SER A 2 24.20 2.88 -1.98
N GLN A 3 22.93 2.61 -2.17
CA GLN A 3 21.91 2.98 -1.20
C GLN A 3 21.51 1.70 -0.45
N SER A 4 22.24 1.43 0.63
CA SER A 4 21.72 0.55 1.68
C SER A 4 20.56 1.28 2.34
N ASN A 5 19.37 0.71 2.22
CA ASN A 5 18.17 1.23 2.83
C ASN A 5 18.39 1.36 4.36
N PRO A 6 18.35 2.56 4.95
CA PRO A 6 18.64 2.78 6.37
C PRO A 6 17.61 2.17 7.32
N PHE A 7 16.48 1.68 6.79
CA PHE A 7 15.45 0.95 7.53
C PHE A 7 15.60 -0.57 7.43
N ILE A 8 16.56 -1.03 6.63
CA ILE A 8 16.92 -2.42 6.51
C ILE A 8 18.14 -2.63 7.41
N ARG A 9 18.00 -3.47 8.44
CA ARG A 9 19.14 -3.86 9.28
C ARG A 9 20.24 -4.37 8.35
N PRO A 10 21.52 -4.00 8.55
CA PRO A 10 22.62 -4.36 7.64
C PRO A 10 22.86 -5.87 7.48
N ASP A 11 22.18 -6.69 8.29
CA ASP A 11 22.25 -8.16 8.32
C ASP A 11 21.06 -8.85 7.63
N LYS A 12 20.08 -8.11 7.09
CA LYS A 12 18.93 -8.68 6.38
C LYS A 12 18.67 -7.92 5.09
N ASP A 13 18.38 -8.61 4.00
CA ASP A 13 18.03 -7.98 2.71
C ASP A 13 16.51 -7.75 2.55
N TYR A 14 15.70 -8.11 3.56
CA TYR A 14 14.23 -8.07 3.48
C TYR A 14 13.59 -7.62 4.80
N GLY A 15 12.65 -6.67 4.71
CA GLY A 15 11.74 -6.29 5.79
C GLY A 15 10.45 -7.08 5.70
N ALA A 16 10.13 -7.88 6.73
CA ALA A 16 8.87 -8.63 6.76
C ALA A 16 7.70 -7.66 6.98
N VAL A 17 6.95 -7.36 5.91
CA VAL A 17 5.73 -6.56 5.98
C VAL A 17 4.53 -7.48 6.22
N SER A 18 3.91 -7.34 7.39
CA SER A 18 2.70 -8.11 7.72
C SER A 18 1.54 -7.72 6.80
N ALA A 19 0.48 -8.52 6.79
CA ALA A 19 -0.74 -8.15 6.07
C ALA A 19 -1.38 -6.87 6.65
N ASP A 20 -1.24 -6.61 7.96
CA ASP A 20 -1.76 -5.41 8.61
C ASP A 20 -0.98 -4.16 8.16
N ASP A 21 0.35 -4.24 8.15
CA ASP A 21 1.22 -3.15 7.67
C ASP A 21 0.91 -2.79 6.22
N ARG A 22 0.68 -3.80 5.37
CA ARG A 22 0.24 -3.60 3.99
C ARG A 22 -1.09 -2.85 3.92
N LEU A 23 -2.04 -3.16 4.80
CA LEU A 23 -3.35 -2.49 4.81
C LEU A 23 -3.27 -1.07 5.37
N ARG A 24 -2.43 -0.82 6.37
CA ARG A 24 -2.17 0.52 6.91
C ARG A 24 -1.53 1.44 5.88
N ALA A 25 -0.60 0.94 5.08
CA ALA A 25 0.03 1.71 4.02
C ALA A 25 -0.99 2.24 2.98
N LEU A 26 -2.09 1.53 2.75
CA LEU A 26 -3.14 1.96 1.82
C LEU A 26 -3.96 3.15 2.35
N GLU A 27 -3.92 3.43 3.64
CA GLU A 27 -4.69 4.55 4.23
C GLU A 27 -4.11 5.90 3.80
N SER A 28 -2.80 5.96 3.55
CA SER A 28 -2.15 7.17 3.05
C SER A 28 -2.26 7.34 1.53
N PHE A 29 -2.85 6.38 0.81
CA PHE A 29 -2.93 6.47 -0.64
C PHE A 29 -3.93 7.53 -1.08
N ASP A 30 -3.57 8.26 -2.13
CA ASP A 30 -4.49 9.11 -2.89
C ASP A 30 -5.33 8.30 -3.91
N LEU A 31 -6.23 8.99 -4.60
CA LEU A 31 -7.19 8.35 -5.50
C LEU A 31 -6.52 7.75 -6.74
N GLU A 32 -5.45 8.36 -7.26
CA GLU A 32 -4.71 7.85 -8.41
C GLU A 32 -3.88 6.63 -8.02
N GLN A 33 -3.21 6.69 -6.88
CA GLN A 33 -2.47 5.59 -6.28
C GLN A 33 -3.38 4.39 -6.00
N CYS A 34 -4.59 4.62 -5.47
CA CYS A 34 -5.55 3.54 -5.27
C CYS A 34 -5.97 2.85 -6.57
N ARG A 35 -6.17 3.61 -7.65
CA ARG A 35 -6.54 3.06 -8.97
C ARG A 35 -5.39 2.30 -9.61
N ALA A 36 -4.17 2.82 -9.50
CA ALA A 36 -2.97 2.14 -9.98
C ALA A 36 -2.77 0.80 -9.24
N ALA A 37 -2.95 0.79 -7.91
CA ALA A 37 -2.82 -0.42 -7.10
C ALA A 37 -3.86 -1.50 -7.45
N LEU A 38 -5.08 -1.12 -7.84
CA LEU A 38 -6.11 -2.07 -8.33
C LEU A 38 -5.75 -2.70 -9.67
N SER A 39 -4.84 -2.10 -10.45
CA SER A 39 -4.40 -2.63 -11.74
C SER A 39 -3.29 -3.68 -11.61
N VAL A 40 -2.77 -3.92 -10.40
CA VAL A 40 -1.71 -4.90 -10.15
C VAL A 40 -2.29 -6.31 -10.19
N PRO A 41 -1.80 -7.22 -11.06
CA PRO A 41 -2.28 -8.58 -11.12
C PRO A 41 -1.91 -9.37 -9.86
N GLY A 42 -2.79 -10.28 -9.44
CA GLY A 42 -2.56 -11.10 -8.25
C GLY A 42 -2.75 -10.36 -6.92
N LEU A 43 -3.44 -9.21 -6.94
CA LEU A 43 -3.76 -8.47 -5.72
C LEU A 43 -4.58 -9.33 -4.75
N GLN A 44 -4.19 -9.31 -3.48
CA GLN A 44 -4.92 -10.03 -2.44
C GLN A 44 -6.32 -9.41 -2.26
N LYS A 45 -7.37 -10.25 -2.18
CA LYS A 45 -8.77 -9.81 -2.05
C LYS A 45 -9.00 -8.83 -0.88
N THR A 46 -8.27 -8.99 0.23
CA THR A 46 -8.34 -8.09 1.39
C THR A 46 -7.82 -6.68 1.05
N VAL A 47 -6.74 -6.61 0.27
CA VAL A 47 -6.14 -5.35 -0.21
C VAL A 47 -7.07 -4.67 -1.21
N GLU A 48 -7.63 -5.44 -2.16
CA GLU A 48 -8.62 -4.95 -3.13
C GLU A 48 -9.84 -4.31 -2.44
N LYS A 49 -10.41 -4.99 -1.44
CA LYS A 49 -11.53 -4.45 -0.65
C LYS A 49 -11.17 -3.15 0.07
N LYS A 50 -9.97 -3.07 0.67
CA LYS A 50 -9.50 -1.87 1.37
C LYS A 50 -9.29 -0.70 0.40
N LEU A 51 -8.72 -0.95 -0.77
CA LEU A 51 -8.56 0.04 -1.84
C LEU A 51 -9.91 0.61 -2.32
N HIS A 52 -10.88 -0.25 -2.60
CA HIS A 52 -12.22 0.21 -2.97
C HIS A 52 -12.89 1.05 -1.87
N SER A 53 -12.73 0.66 -0.59
CA SER A 53 -13.23 1.44 0.54
C SER A 53 -12.55 2.80 0.62
N ARG A 54 -11.22 2.86 0.42
CA ARG A 54 -10.46 4.12 0.46
C ARG A 54 -10.87 5.07 -0.66
N ILE A 55 -11.04 4.56 -1.88
CA ILE A 55 -11.56 5.35 -3.02
C ILE A 55 -12.92 5.95 -2.68
N ARG A 56 -13.84 5.19 -2.06
CA ARG A 56 -15.16 5.72 -1.65
C ARG A 56 -15.04 6.82 -0.59
N GLN A 57 -14.14 6.68 0.37
CA GLN A 57 -13.88 7.72 1.39
C GLN A 57 -13.33 9.00 0.75
N LEU A 58 -12.31 8.89 -0.11
CA LEU A 58 -11.71 10.03 -0.78
C LEU A 58 -12.71 10.78 -1.67
N ASN A 59 -13.59 10.07 -2.39
CA ASN A 59 -14.65 10.71 -3.17
C ASN A 59 -15.69 11.41 -2.29
N LYS A 60 -15.92 10.94 -1.06
CA LYS A 60 -16.81 11.58 -0.09
C LYS A 60 -16.15 12.83 0.52
N GLU A 61 -14.86 12.78 0.80
CA GLU A 61 -14.08 13.90 1.34
C GLU A 61 -13.88 15.03 0.32
N ALA A 62 -13.83 14.70 -0.98
CA ALA A 62 -13.74 15.66 -2.07
C ALA A 62 -15.07 16.38 -2.39
N ARG A 63 -16.14 16.11 -1.64
CA ARG A 63 -17.50 16.61 -1.87
C ARG A 63 -17.97 17.47 -0.70
#